data_AF-A0A2E0T399-F1
#
_entry.id   AF-A0A2E0T399-F1
#
_cell.length_a   1.000
_cell.length_b   1.000
_cell.length_c   1.000
_cell.angle_alpha   90.00
_cell.angle_beta   90.00
_cell.angle_gamma   90.00
#
_symmetry.space_group_name_H-M   'P 1'
#
loop_
_entity.id
_entity.type
_entity.pdbx_description
1 polymer ?
#
loop_
_entity_poly.entity_id
_entity_poly.type
_entity_poly.pdbx_seq_one_letter_code
_entity_poly.pdbx_strand_id
1 'polypeptide(L)'
;MALMTVAGLIGSACGGSDTEPAAERASSADVDQVVEWILDGDVLPEGLTADDARCVAEQVVNDMPDGTDFAAAIDESESTDDMTDFDMAGMDAMFDCLGGNRIAIMMFTELGADDDQAQCMADAIGDDLQNIFEIAALSDGEPETEAEMDASFALMDAGLECGLN
;
A
#
# COMPACT_ATOMS: atom_id res chain seq x y z
N MET A 1 13.43 -15.30 -56.42
CA MET A 1 13.27 -14.58 -55.15
C MET A 1 14.67 -14.32 -54.59
N ALA A 2 14.92 -13.07 -54.20
CA ALA A 2 16.20 -12.42 -53.86
C ALA A 2 16.94 -13.08 -52.67
N LEU A 3 18.29 -13.20 -52.69
CA LEU A 3 19.30 -12.41 -51.91
C LEU A 3 18.99 -12.33 -50.39
N MET A 4 19.88 -12.55 -49.41
CA MET A 4 21.33 -12.38 -49.31
C MET A 4 21.89 -13.02 -48.01
N THR A 5 23.19 -13.24 -48.05
CA THR A 5 24.20 -13.70 -47.09
C THR A 5 24.49 -12.84 -45.84
N VAL A 6 24.97 -13.52 -44.78
CA VAL A 6 26.16 -13.21 -43.93
C VAL A 6 26.09 -12.17 -42.79
N ALA A 7 26.56 -12.68 -41.64
CA ALA A 7 27.13 -12.10 -40.42
C ALA A 7 27.69 -10.67 -40.40
N GLY A 8 27.57 -10.06 -39.21
CA GLY A 8 28.52 -9.11 -38.59
C GLY A 8 28.02 -8.77 -37.18
N LEU A 9 28.65 -9.22 -36.08
CA LEU A 9 29.95 -8.82 -35.47
C LEU A 9 29.85 -7.60 -34.53
N ILE A 10 30.39 -7.80 -33.31
CA ILE A 10 30.88 -6.81 -32.31
C ILE A 10 29.76 -6.17 -31.47
N GLY A 11 29.73 -6.22 -30.14
CA GLY A 11 30.73 -6.59 -29.14
C GLY A 11 30.68 -5.54 -28.02
N SER A 12 30.26 -5.93 -26.82
CA SER A 12 30.64 -5.25 -25.58
C SER A 12 30.86 -6.31 -24.52
N ALA A 13 32.12 -6.53 -24.22
CA ALA A 13 32.54 -7.18 -23.00
C ALA A 13 32.12 -6.30 -21.82
N CYS A 14 31.22 -6.79 -20.99
CA CYS A 14 31.21 -6.55 -19.55
C CYS A 14 31.55 -7.93 -18.97
N GLY A 15 32.78 -8.22 -18.53
CA GLY A 15 33.46 -7.42 -17.51
C GLY A 15 32.67 -7.65 -16.24
N GLY A 16 33.07 -8.67 -15.48
CA GLY A 16 32.25 -9.29 -14.43
C GLY A 16 31.68 -8.29 -13.43
N SER A 17 30.50 -8.64 -12.94
CA SER A 17 30.06 -8.38 -11.58
C SER A 17 29.02 -9.46 -11.32
N ASP A 18 29.22 -10.20 -10.24
CA ASP A 18 28.27 -11.10 -9.63
C ASP A 18 26.84 -10.65 -9.93
N THR A 19 26.16 -11.35 -10.84
CA THR A 19 24.72 -11.19 -10.98
C THR A 19 24.18 -11.88 -9.74
N GLU A 20 24.02 -11.10 -8.67
CA GLU A 20 23.02 -11.37 -7.65
C GLU A 20 21.80 -11.90 -8.41
N PRO A 21 21.23 -13.07 -8.03
CA PRO A 21 20.04 -13.54 -8.71
C PRO A 21 19.06 -12.37 -8.69
N ALA A 22 18.60 -11.95 -9.88
CA ALA A 22 17.52 -10.99 -9.96
C ALA A 22 16.43 -11.58 -9.06
N ALA A 23 16.10 -10.86 -7.98
CA ALA A 23 15.03 -11.24 -7.07
C ALA A 23 13.90 -11.79 -7.93
N GLU A 24 13.48 -13.03 -7.67
CA GLU A 24 12.44 -13.67 -8.44
C GLU A 24 11.22 -12.76 -8.33
N ARG A 25 10.93 -12.00 -9.40
CA ARG A 25 9.81 -11.05 -9.39
C ARG A 25 8.57 -11.83 -8.99
N ALA A 26 7.73 -11.20 -8.17
CA ALA A 26 6.37 -11.59 -7.85
C ALA A 26 5.76 -12.44 -8.98
N SER A 27 5.35 -13.67 -8.66
CA SER A 27 4.73 -14.52 -9.67
C SER A 27 3.40 -13.87 -10.07
N SER A 28 3.09 -13.85 -11.37
CA SER A 28 1.84 -13.22 -11.84
C SER A 28 0.60 -13.86 -11.22
N ALA A 29 0.69 -15.13 -10.82
CA ALA A 29 -0.40 -15.84 -10.16
C ALA A 29 -0.63 -15.33 -8.73
N ASP A 30 0.45 -15.01 -7.99
CA ASP A 30 0.35 -14.46 -6.64
C ASP A 30 -0.24 -13.04 -6.68
N VAL A 31 0.21 -12.23 -7.64
CA VAL A 31 -0.36 -10.89 -7.87
C VAL A 31 -1.85 -10.98 -8.20
N ASP A 32 -2.24 -11.84 -9.14
CA ASP A 32 -3.65 -11.99 -9.53
C ASP A 32 -4.52 -12.45 -8.34
N GLN A 33 -3.99 -13.30 -7.45
CA GLN A 33 -4.68 -13.73 -6.22
C GLN A 33 -4.90 -12.56 -5.25
N VAL A 34 -3.88 -11.75 -4.98
CA VAL A 34 -4.00 -10.58 -4.09
C VAL A 34 -4.94 -9.53 -4.70
N VAL A 35 -4.89 -9.32 -6.03
CA VAL A 35 -5.84 -8.43 -6.73
C VAL A 35 -7.27 -8.93 -6.57
N GLU A 36 -7.53 -10.22 -6.74
CA GLU A 36 -8.87 -10.79 -6.58
C GLU A 36 -9.36 -10.59 -5.15
N TRP A 37 -8.52 -10.80 -4.14
CA TRP A 37 -8.87 -10.54 -2.75
C TRP A 37 -9.17 -9.06 -2.47
N ILE A 38 -8.31 -8.13 -2.92
CA ILE A 38 -8.55 -6.68 -2.78
C ILE A 38 -9.89 -6.29 -3.42
N LEU A 39 -10.22 -6.84 -4.58
CA LEU A 39 -11.45 -6.50 -5.32
C LEU A 39 -12.71 -7.21 -4.84
N ASP A 40 -12.60 -8.39 -4.24
CA ASP A 40 -13.72 -9.20 -3.73
C ASP A 40 -14.10 -8.82 -2.29
N GLY A 41 -13.17 -8.20 -1.54
CA GLY A 41 -13.47 -7.64 -0.23
C GLY A 41 -14.61 -6.62 -0.31
N ASP A 42 -15.72 -6.90 0.39
CA ASP A 42 -16.85 -5.98 0.65
C ASP A 42 -16.42 -4.68 1.41
N VAL A 43 -15.11 -4.44 1.54
CA VAL A 43 -14.43 -3.42 2.35
C VAL A 43 -13.59 -2.47 1.48
N LEU A 44 -13.79 -2.45 0.16
CA LEU A 44 -13.13 -1.44 -0.65
C LEU A 44 -13.71 -0.05 -0.35
N PRO A 45 -12.88 0.94 0.01
CA PRO A 45 -13.32 2.32 0.05
C PRO A 45 -13.85 2.70 -1.34
N GLU A 46 -15.01 3.36 -1.40
CA GLU A 46 -15.54 3.87 -2.65
C GLU A 46 -14.48 4.76 -3.33
N GLY A 47 -13.94 4.33 -4.48
CA GLY A 47 -12.92 5.10 -5.22
C GLY A 47 -11.63 4.38 -5.59
N LEU A 48 -11.43 3.11 -5.21
CA LEU A 48 -10.32 2.28 -5.67
C LEU A 48 -10.57 1.76 -7.10
N THR A 49 -9.59 1.90 -8.00
CA THR A 49 -9.67 1.38 -9.38
C THR A 49 -8.98 0.03 -9.51
N ALA A 50 -9.24 -0.70 -10.60
CA ALA A 50 -8.55 -1.96 -10.87
C ALA A 50 -7.02 -1.77 -11.06
N ASP A 51 -6.60 -0.61 -11.58
CA ASP A 51 -5.18 -0.29 -11.72
C ASP A 51 -4.53 -0.03 -10.35
N ASP A 52 -5.27 0.59 -9.42
CA ASP A 52 -4.82 0.80 -8.04
C ASP A 52 -4.67 -0.54 -7.30
N ALA A 53 -5.69 -1.40 -7.37
CA ALA A 53 -5.64 -2.73 -6.75
C ALA A 53 -4.46 -3.55 -7.29
N ARG A 54 -4.17 -3.43 -8.59
CA ARG A 54 -3.02 -4.08 -9.22
C ARG A 54 -1.69 -3.51 -8.71
N CYS A 55 -1.56 -2.18 -8.59
CA CYS A 55 -0.36 -1.56 -8.05
C CYS A 55 -0.09 -2.06 -6.62
N VAL A 56 -1.12 -2.03 -5.75
CA VAL A 56 -1.02 -2.47 -4.36
C VAL A 56 -0.62 -3.94 -4.29
N ALA A 57 -1.30 -4.81 -5.03
CA ALA A 57 -0.98 -6.23 -5.07
C ALA A 57 0.44 -6.52 -5.56
N GLU A 58 0.93 -5.79 -6.57
CA GLU A 58 2.31 -5.94 -7.05
C GLU A 58 3.32 -5.55 -5.97
N GLN A 59 3.08 -4.49 -5.20
CA GLN A 59 3.94 -4.08 -4.09
C GLN A 59 3.92 -5.09 -2.94
N VAL A 60 2.73 -5.47 -2.46
CA VAL A 60 2.57 -6.47 -1.37
C VAL A 60 3.32 -7.76 -1.69
N VAL A 61 3.19 -8.29 -2.92
CA VAL A 61 3.87 -9.53 -3.29
C VAL A 61 5.39 -9.36 -3.37
N ASN A 62 5.89 -8.17 -3.73
CA ASN A 62 7.33 -7.89 -3.77
C ASN A 62 7.94 -7.67 -2.38
N ASP A 63 7.17 -7.16 -1.43
CA ASP A 63 7.64 -6.84 -0.07
C ASP A 63 7.58 -8.06 0.86
N MET A 64 6.72 -9.04 0.55
CA MET A 64 6.63 -10.29 1.30
C MET A 64 7.84 -11.22 1.02
N PRO A 65 8.26 -12.04 2.00
CA PRO A 65 9.37 -12.97 1.82
C PRO A 65 9.19 -13.95 0.66
N ASP A 66 10.29 -14.30 -0.02
CA ASP A 66 10.28 -15.32 -1.08
C ASP A 66 9.64 -16.64 -0.59
N GLY A 67 8.69 -17.16 -1.36
CA GLY A 67 7.98 -18.41 -1.03
C GLY A 67 6.83 -18.26 -0.03
N THR A 68 6.39 -17.03 0.23
CA THR A 68 5.15 -16.74 0.97
C THR A 68 3.96 -17.47 0.34
N ASP A 69 3.14 -18.11 1.19
CA ASP A 69 1.85 -18.67 0.81
C ASP A 69 0.79 -17.58 1.01
N PHE A 70 0.50 -16.81 -0.05
CA PHE A 70 -0.41 -15.66 0.01
C PHE A 70 -1.84 -16.06 0.39
N ALA A 71 -2.30 -17.27 0.03
CA ALA A 71 -3.60 -17.76 0.46
C ALA A 71 -3.66 -17.95 1.99
N ALA A 72 -2.58 -18.45 2.59
CA ALA A 72 -2.49 -18.59 4.04
C ALA A 72 -2.31 -17.23 4.75
N ALA A 73 -1.56 -16.30 4.15
CA ALA A 73 -1.37 -14.96 4.69
C ALA A 73 -2.68 -14.14 4.71
N ILE A 74 -3.47 -14.26 3.63
CA ILE A 74 -4.82 -13.68 3.55
C ILE A 74 -5.74 -14.31 4.59
N ASP A 75 -5.78 -15.64 4.70
CA ASP A 75 -6.62 -16.35 5.71
C ASP A 75 -6.23 -15.95 7.14
N GLU A 76 -4.92 -15.78 7.40
CA GLU A 76 -4.43 -15.30 8.68
C GLU A 76 -4.95 -13.89 8.98
N SER A 77 -4.74 -12.93 8.07
CA SER A 77 -5.25 -11.55 8.14
C SER A 77 -6.76 -11.48 8.40
N GLU A 78 -7.56 -12.28 7.69
CA GLU A 78 -9.03 -12.29 7.86
C GLU A 78 -9.49 -12.95 9.17
N SER A 79 -8.67 -13.84 9.75
CA SER A 79 -9.04 -14.64 10.92
C SER A 79 -8.65 -14.03 12.26
N THR A 80 -7.75 -13.05 12.25
CA THR A 80 -7.21 -12.40 13.45
C THR A 80 -7.66 -10.95 13.53
N ASP A 81 -7.80 -10.43 14.74
CA ASP A 81 -8.10 -9.01 14.97
C ASP A 81 -6.80 -8.16 15.04
N ASP A 82 -5.63 -8.81 15.09
CA ASP A 82 -4.31 -8.17 15.18
C ASP A 82 -3.73 -7.90 13.78
N MET A 83 -2.99 -6.80 13.60
CA MET A 83 -2.30 -6.56 12.32
C MET A 83 -1.20 -7.60 12.06
N THR A 84 -1.31 -8.29 10.93
CA THR A 84 -0.29 -9.22 10.42
C THR A 84 0.77 -8.51 9.60
N ASP A 85 1.89 -9.18 9.33
CA ASP A 85 2.91 -8.66 8.39
C ASP A 85 2.32 -8.40 6.99
N PHE A 86 1.32 -9.17 6.58
CA PHE A 86 0.59 -8.98 5.33
C PHE A 86 -0.25 -7.70 5.35
N ASP A 87 -0.91 -7.39 6.48
CA ASP A 87 -1.67 -6.14 6.64
C ASP A 87 -0.75 -4.92 6.60
N MET A 88 0.41 -5.00 7.27
CA MET A 88 1.41 -3.92 7.25
C MET A 88 1.96 -3.68 5.85
N ALA A 89 2.30 -4.75 5.12
CA ALA A 89 2.73 -4.64 3.72
C ALA A 89 1.60 -4.07 2.83
N GLY A 90 0.36 -4.46 3.08
CA GLY A 90 -0.82 -3.92 2.40
C GLY A 90 -1.00 -2.41 2.62
N MET A 91 -0.84 -1.94 3.86
CA MET A 91 -0.92 -0.52 4.18
C MET A 91 0.19 0.27 3.50
N ASP A 92 1.45 -0.17 3.59
CA ASP A 92 2.58 0.53 2.94
C ASP A 92 2.39 0.60 1.42
N ALA A 93 1.99 -0.52 0.80
CA ALA A 93 1.66 -0.59 -0.62
C ALA A 93 0.53 0.36 -1.03
N MET A 94 -0.48 0.55 -0.18
CA MET A 94 -1.52 1.56 -0.42
C MET A 94 -0.93 2.97 -0.44
N PHE A 95 -0.10 3.34 0.54
CA PHE A 95 0.53 4.67 0.60
C PHE A 95 1.41 4.94 -0.62
N ASP A 96 2.19 3.95 -1.05
CA ASP A 96 3.05 4.05 -2.22
C ASP A 96 2.27 4.20 -3.54
N CYS A 97 1.18 3.47 -3.70
CA CYS A 97 0.40 3.46 -4.93
C CYS A 97 -0.60 4.61 -5.04
N LEU A 98 -1.22 5.00 -3.92
CA LEU A 98 -2.34 5.95 -3.88
C LEU A 98 -1.92 7.33 -3.39
N GLY A 99 -0.88 7.40 -2.56
CA GLY A 99 -0.46 8.60 -1.85
C GLY A 99 -1.34 8.89 -0.61
N GLY A 100 -0.71 9.45 0.42
CA GLY A 100 -1.38 9.74 1.70
C GLY A 100 -2.61 10.64 1.58
N ASN A 101 -2.59 11.64 0.68
CA ASN A 101 -3.74 12.50 0.45
C ASN A 101 -4.97 11.74 -0.09
N ARG A 102 -4.78 10.79 -1.02
CA ARG A 102 -5.91 10.02 -1.58
C ARG A 102 -6.47 9.06 -0.53
N ILE A 103 -5.59 8.44 0.25
CA ILE A 103 -5.98 7.57 1.36
C ILE A 103 -6.76 8.35 2.41
N ALA A 104 -6.29 9.54 2.78
CA ALA A 104 -6.99 10.43 3.70
C ALA A 104 -8.42 10.73 3.23
N ILE A 105 -8.59 11.12 1.95
CA ILE A 105 -9.92 11.40 1.39
C ILE A 105 -10.83 10.19 1.51
N MET A 106 -10.36 9.01 1.10
CA MET A 106 -11.15 7.78 1.16
C MET A 106 -11.55 7.44 2.61
N MET A 107 -10.59 7.48 3.53
CA MET A 107 -10.82 7.22 4.96
C MET A 107 -11.85 8.17 5.57
N PHE A 108 -11.71 9.48 5.39
CA PHE A 108 -12.65 10.43 5.99
C PHE A 108 -14.04 10.38 5.36
N THR A 109 -14.12 10.10 4.05
CA THR A 109 -15.40 9.88 3.37
C THR A 109 -16.11 8.65 3.95
N GLU A 110 -15.38 7.56 4.20
CA GLU A 110 -15.92 6.35 4.85
C GLU A 110 -16.38 6.62 6.29
N LEU A 111 -15.70 7.50 7.01
CA LEU A 111 -16.10 7.97 8.34
C LEU A 111 -17.30 8.95 8.31
N GLY A 112 -17.83 9.28 7.13
CA GLY A 112 -19.04 10.09 6.94
C GLY A 112 -18.79 11.58 6.74
N ALA A 113 -17.54 11.99 6.50
CA ALA A 113 -17.23 13.34 6.04
C ALA A 113 -17.80 13.56 4.63
N ASP A 114 -18.26 14.78 4.34
CA ASP A 114 -18.54 15.17 2.96
C ASP A 114 -17.23 15.43 2.17
N ASP A 115 -17.34 15.56 0.84
CA ASP A 115 -16.18 15.74 -0.05
C ASP A 115 -15.30 16.95 0.35
N ASP A 116 -15.91 18.05 0.80
CA ASP A 116 -15.18 19.27 1.18
C ASP A 116 -14.45 19.06 2.53
N GLN A 117 -15.09 18.37 3.48
CA GLN A 117 -14.49 18.01 4.76
C GLN A 117 -13.37 16.99 4.61
N ALA A 118 -13.57 15.94 3.80
CA ALA A 118 -12.57 14.92 3.54
C ALA A 118 -11.34 15.49 2.83
N GLN A 119 -11.55 16.40 1.86
CA GLN A 119 -10.46 17.12 1.21
C GLN A 119 -9.71 18.02 2.19
N CYS A 120 -10.41 18.76 3.05
CA CYS A 120 -9.78 19.60 4.07
C CYS A 120 -8.91 18.77 5.02
N MET A 121 -9.41 17.63 5.49
CA MET A 121 -8.64 16.74 6.34
C MET A 121 -7.42 16.19 5.61
N ALA A 122 -7.59 15.75 4.37
CA ALA A 122 -6.49 15.23 3.56
C ALA A 122 -5.39 16.26 3.33
N ASP A 123 -5.74 17.52 3.10
CA ASP A 123 -4.76 18.60 2.97
C ASP A 123 -4.06 18.90 4.31
N ALA A 124 -4.75 18.70 5.44
CA ALA A 124 -4.23 18.98 6.78
C ALA A 124 -3.31 17.88 7.31
N ILE A 125 -3.63 16.61 7.07
CA ILE A 125 -2.91 15.46 7.66
C ILE A 125 -2.37 14.45 6.64
N GLY A 126 -2.65 14.60 5.35
CA GLY A 126 -2.36 13.58 4.34
C GLY A 126 -0.89 13.20 4.23
N ASP A 127 0.01 14.16 4.44
CA ASP A 127 1.47 13.92 4.45
C ASP A 127 1.94 13.20 5.72
N ASP A 128 1.25 13.41 6.84
CA ASP A 128 1.57 12.80 8.14
C ASP A 128 0.76 11.50 8.39
N LEU A 129 -0.18 11.17 7.52
CA LEU A 129 -1.15 10.10 7.72
C LEU A 129 -0.49 8.73 7.90
N GLN A 130 0.54 8.43 7.10
CA GLN A 130 1.28 7.17 7.22
C GLN A 130 1.92 7.03 8.61
N ASN A 131 2.58 8.08 9.10
CA ASN A 131 3.18 8.10 10.42
C ASN A 131 2.11 7.99 11.53
N ILE A 132 0.95 8.62 11.36
CA ILE A 132 -0.18 8.49 12.29
C ILE A 132 -0.67 7.04 12.36
N PHE A 133 -0.79 6.35 11.22
CA PHE A 133 -1.18 4.94 11.19
C PHE A 133 -0.13 4.02 11.82
N GLU A 134 1.16 4.23 11.55
CA GLU A 134 2.23 3.47 12.18
C GLU A 134 2.21 3.62 13.71
N ILE A 135 1.97 4.84 14.19
CA ILE A 135 1.83 5.12 15.62
C ILE A 135 0.59 4.42 16.19
N ALA A 136 -0.55 4.50 15.50
CA ALA A 136 -1.79 3.85 15.94
C ALA A 136 -1.70 2.31 15.93
N ALA A 137 -0.98 1.74 14.98
CA ALA A 137 -0.77 0.30 14.85
C ALA A 137 0.01 -0.31 16.02
N LEU A 138 0.83 0.50 16.69
CA LEU A 138 1.62 0.11 17.86
C LEU A 138 0.91 0.41 19.18
N SER A 139 -0.27 1.03 19.14
CA SER A 139 -1.00 1.51 20.30
C SER A 139 -2.10 0.54 20.73
N ASP A 140 -2.04 0.05 21.95
CA ASP A 140 -3.04 -0.86 22.54
C ASP A 140 -4.23 -0.11 23.21
N GLY A 141 -4.37 1.21 22.99
CA GLY A 141 -5.46 1.97 23.63
C GLY A 141 -5.27 3.49 23.67
N GLU A 142 -5.36 4.07 24.87
CA GLU A 142 -5.16 5.53 25.06
C GLU A 142 -3.72 5.92 24.72
N PRO A 143 -3.47 7.10 24.12
CA PRO A 143 -2.13 7.53 23.75
C PRO A 143 -1.24 7.64 25.01
N GLU A 144 -0.18 6.82 25.08
CA GLU A 144 0.71 6.72 26.25
C GLU A 144 2.04 7.47 26.01
N THR A 145 2.41 7.68 24.75
CA THR A 145 3.64 8.34 24.30
C THR A 145 3.40 9.75 23.78
N GLU A 146 4.46 10.56 23.79
CA GLU A 146 4.42 11.92 23.23
C GLU A 146 4.04 11.92 21.74
N ALA A 147 4.52 10.93 20.99
CA ALA A 147 4.18 10.77 19.57
C ALA A 147 2.70 10.42 19.36
N GLU A 148 2.13 9.51 20.15
CA GLU A 148 0.70 9.16 20.08
C GLU A 148 -0.19 10.35 20.48
N MET A 149 0.22 11.12 21.50
CA MET A 149 -0.49 12.33 21.91
C MET A 149 -0.44 13.39 20.80
N ASP A 150 0.72 13.64 20.20
CA ASP A 150 0.87 14.62 19.12
C ASP A 150 0.06 14.22 17.88
N ALA A 151 0.08 12.94 17.49
CA ALA A 151 -0.76 12.42 16.40
C ALA A 151 -2.25 12.61 16.69
N SER A 152 -2.69 12.30 17.92
CA SER A 152 -4.08 12.48 18.35
C SER A 152 -4.49 13.97 18.32
N PHE A 153 -3.61 14.87 18.77
CA PHE A 153 -3.87 16.31 18.74
C PHE A 153 -3.92 16.86 17.31
N ALA A 154 -3.04 16.42 16.43
CA ALA A 154 -3.07 16.81 15.02
C ALA A 154 -4.39 16.42 14.35
N LEU A 155 -4.87 15.19 14.59
CA LEU A 155 -6.17 14.71 14.11
C LEU A 155 -7.34 15.55 14.65
N MET A 156 -7.34 15.86 15.95
CA MET A 156 -8.39 16.67 16.57
C MET A 156 -8.39 18.13 16.07
N ASP A 157 -7.21 18.75 15.93
CA ASP A 157 -7.07 20.12 15.44
C ASP A 157 -7.55 20.24 14.00
N ALA A 158 -7.12 19.30 13.13
CA ALA A 158 -7.61 19.21 11.76
C ALA A 158 -9.13 18.99 11.70
N GLY A 159 -9.66 18.09 12.54
CA GLY A 159 -11.11 17.84 12.62
C GLY A 159 -11.91 19.11 12.97
N LEU A 160 -11.43 19.89 13.95
CA LEU A 160 -12.05 21.16 14.33
C LEU A 160 -11.93 22.23 13.24
N GLU A 161 -10.79 22.32 12.56
CA GLU A 161 -10.57 23.25 11.44
C GLU A 161 -11.47 22.93 10.25
N CYS A 162 -11.60 21.64 9.93
CA CYS A 162 -12.38 21.14 8.81
C CYS A 162 -13.87 20.93 9.13
N GLY A 163 -14.27 21.15 10.39
CA GLY A 163 -15.66 21.08 10.82
C GLY A 163 -16.23 19.66 10.91
N LEU A 164 -15.37 18.66 11.12
CA LEU A 164 -15.77 17.32 11.55
C LEU A 164 -16.19 17.38 13.02
N ASN A 165 -17.51 17.49 13.27
CA ASN A 165 -18.11 17.65 14.60
C ASN A 165 -19.15 16.56 14.89
#